data_AF-A0AAV0CKB5-F1
#
_entry.id   AF-A0AAV0CKB5-F1
#
_cell.length_a   1.000
_cell.length_b   1.000
_cell.length_c   1.000
_cell.angle_alpha   90.00
_cell.angle_beta   90.00
_cell.angle_gamma   90.00
#
_symmetry.space_group_name_H-M   'P 1'
#
loop_
_entity.id
_entity.type
_entity.pdbx_description
1 polymer ?
#
loop_
_entity_poly.entity_id
_entity_poly.type
_entity_poly.pdbx_seq_one_letter_code
_entity_poly.pdbx_strand_id
1 'polypeptide(L)'
;MMYNEISHFSHPNHKMKFEYSELPFKCDGCNEAGIGSRYKCSAACDYDLHTHCAIPALTIAHPFYTKCSFQFLAQPPGSVPRYCNACEKGITGFLYHCSSCGFDLHPCCAKLPMVLHDGEVKLYLYRKVSASCHRCGRKGRSWSYRTACKKYNLHVACVKEMLVDSWHQIYSGRRSSGNSYYDESGSRKLETTAAGGEIPSLKGTLQTYHRKSKGKKVARCCEMAVLALQFVISAVLGDPTTLIAGVVASLMSK
;
A
#
# COMPACT_ATOMS: atom_id res chain seq x y z
N MET A 1 3.68 23.17 -1.19
CA MET A 1 5.16 23.09 -1.19
C MET A 1 5.56 21.89 -0.35
N MET A 2 6.34 20.96 -0.90
CA MET A 2 6.94 19.87 -0.12
C MET A 2 8.26 20.39 0.45
N TYR A 3 8.46 20.27 1.76
CA TYR A 3 9.73 20.65 2.39
C TYR A 3 10.76 19.55 2.14
N ASN A 4 11.95 19.92 1.68
CA ASN A 4 13.02 18.97 1.39
C ASN A 4 13.54 18.27 2.66
N GLU A 5 13.51 18.98 3.80
CA GLU A 5 13.87 18.44 5.11
C GLU A 5 12.85 18.88 6.16
N ILE A 6 12.59 18.01 7.15
CA ILE A 6 11.73 18.30 8.30
C ILE A 6 12.32 17.74 9.59
N SER A 7 11.96 18.34 10.72
CA SER A 7 12.07 17.69 12.05
C SER A 7 10.71 17.11 12.42
N HIS A 8 10.67 15.86 12.87
CA HIS A 8 9.40 15.18 13.16
C HIS A 8 9.23 14.96 14.67
N PHE A 9 8.02 15.16 15.19
CA PHE A 9 7.74 15.06 16.63
C PHE A 9 7.99 13.66 17.20
N SER A 10 7.81 12.61 16.39
CA SER A 10 8.06 11.21 16.81
C SER A 10 9.52 10.79 16.69
N HIS A 11 10.33 11.61 16.01
CA HIS A 11 11.73 11.36 15.79
C HIS A 11 12.53 12.69 15.86
N PRO A 12 12.57 13.33 17.04
CA PRO A 12 12.99 14.73 17.17
C PRO A 12 14.50 14.95 17.02
N ASN A 13 15.31 13.91 17.25
CA ASN A 13 16.77 14.03 17.27
C ASN A 13 17.40 14.09 15.88
N HIS A 14 16.67 13.70 14.84
CA HIS A 14 17.17 13.69 13.47
C HIS A 14 16.24 14.44 12.53
N LYS A 15 16.84 15.03 11.50
CA LYS A 15 16.11 15.57 10.36
C LYS A 15 15.79 14.46 9.37
N MET A 16 14.59 14.51 8.83
CA MET A 16 14.13 13.59 7.79
C MET A 16 14.14 14.31 6.44
N LYS A 17 14.58 13.62 5.39
CA LYS A 17 14.64 14.13 4.03
C LYS A 17 13.50 13.56 3.20
N PHE A 18 12.93 14.38 2.34
CA PHE A 18 12.02 13.91 1.32
C PHE A 18 12.81 13.13 0.26
N GLU A 19 12.34 11.93 -0.08
CA GLU A 19 12.88 11.14 -1.17
C GLU A 19 11.77 10.33 -1.86
N TYR A 20 12.09 9.85 -3.05
CA TYR A 20 11.24 8.95 -3.81
C TYR A 20 11.94 7.61 -3.98
N SER A 21 11.22 6.51 -3.74
CA SER A 21 11.73 5.16 -3.95
C SER A 21 10.68 4.25 -4.56
N GLU A 22 11.07 3.50 -5.59
CA GLU A 22 10.28 2.38 -6.13
C GLU A 22 10.30 1.15 -5.22
N LEU A 23 11.12 1.17 -4.15
CA LEU A 23 11.15 0.10 -3.18
C LEU A 23 10.08 0.34 -2.12
N PRO A 24 9.31 -0.71 -1.76
CA PRO A 24 8.36 -0.60 -0.69
C PRO A 24 9.06 -0.41 0.65
N PHE A 25 8.38 0.25 1.58
CA PHE A 25 8.89 0.53 2.92
C PHE A 25 7.78 0.39 3.95
N LYS A 26 8.15 0.24 5.22
CA LYS A 26 7.21 0.29 6.33
C LYS A 26 7.27 1.69 6.92
N CYS A 27 6.11 2.32 7.09
CA CYS A 27 6.03 3.59 7.80
C CYS A 27 6.09 3.34 9.30
N ASP A 28 7.08 3.91 10.00
CA ASP A 28 7.25 3.78 11.46
C ASP A 28 6.17 4.51 12.26
N GLY A 29 5.54 5.51 11.64
CA GLY A 29 4.46 6.27 12.25
C GLY A 29 3.16 5.49 12.33
N CYS A 30 2.59 5.11 11.18
CA CYS A 30 1.29 4.43 11.12
C CYS A 30 1.38 2.89 11.04
N ASN A 31 2.58 2.33 10.97
CA ASN A 31 2.86 0.89 10.84
C ASN A 31 2.34 0.22 9.55
N GLU A 32 1.91 0.99 8.56
CA GLU A 32 1.46 0.48 7.27
C GLU A 32 2.57 0.52 6.20
N ALA A 33 2.44 -0.35 5.20
CA ALA A 33 3.29 -0.35 4.02
C ALA A 33 3.13 0.94 3.20
N GLY A 34 4.20 1.39 2.57
CA GLY A 34 4.23 2.48 1.60
C GLY A 34 5.14 2.20 0.42
N ILE A 35 5.01 3.02 -0.62
CA ILE A 35 5.90 3.05 -1.80
C ILE A 35 5.93 4.48 -2.35
N GLY A 36 6.96 4.80 -3.14
CA GLY A 36 7.08 6.10 -3.79
C GLY A 36 7.61 7.16 -2.83
N SER A 37 6.88 8.28 -2.76
CA SER A 37 7.27 9.44 -1.95
C SER A 37 7.23 9.15 -0.44
N ARG A 38 8.34 9.44 0.25
CA ARG A 38 8.47 9.27 1.70
C ARG A 38 9.39 10.31 2.32
N TYR A 39 9.32 10.42 3.64
CA TYR A 39 10.37 11.06 4.41
C TYR A 39 11.22 9.96 5.05
N LYS A 40 12.52 9.97 4.78
CA LYS A 40 13.47 9.02 5.36
C LYS A 40 14.48 9.77 6.22
N CYS A 41 14.83 9.20 7.37
CA CYS A 41 15.98 9.63 8.13
C CYS A 41 17.30 9.24 7.42
N SER A 42 18.46 9.57 7.99
CA SER A 42 19.76 9.22 7.42
C SER A 42 19.92 7.70 7.24
N ALA A 43 20.80 7.26 6.34
CA ALA A 43 21.02 5.83 6.06
C ALA A 43 21.45 5.00 7.29
N ALA A 44 21.99 5.63 8.34
CA ALA A 44 22.35 4.97 9.60
C ALA A 44 21.17 4.80 10.57
N CYS A 45 20.01 5.40 10.28
CA CYS A 45 18.81 5.36 11.09
C CYS A 45 17.62 5.02 10.18
N ASP A 46 17.20 3.76 10.20
CA ASP A 46 16.13 3.23 9.34
C ASP A 46 14.74 3.65 9.88
N TYR A 47 14.43 4.95 9.75
CA TYR A 47 13.17 5.54 10.15
C TYR A 47 12.51 6.21 8.95
N ASP A 48 11.34 5.71 8.57
CA ASP A 48 10.63 6.06 7.35
C ASP A 48 9.19 6.44 7.65
N LEU A 49 8.71 7.53 7.05
CA LEU A 49 7.33 7.97 7.17
C LEU A 49 6.72 8.19 5.79
N HIS A 50 5.46 7.79 5.62
CA HIS A 50 4.66 8.31 4.52
C HIS A 50 4.64 9.84 4.59
N THR A 51 4.53 10.51 3.44
CA THR A 51 4.38 11.99 3.37
C THR A 51 3.30 12.52 4.30
N HIS A 52 2.14 11.85 4.36
CA HIS A 52 1.02 12.21 5.23
C HIS A 52 1.18 11.81 6.71
N CYS A 53 2.16 10.97 7.04
CA CYS A 53 2.56 10.68 8.43
C CYS A 53 3.66 11.64 8.91
N ALA A 54 4.51 12.09 7.98
CA ALA A 54 5.56 13.06 8.20
C ALA A 54 5.00 14.47 8.45
N ILE A 55 3.98 14.86 7.66
CA ILE A 55 3.34 16.16 7.77
C ILE A 55 1.81 15.95 7.86
N PRO A 56 1.31 15.44 9.00
CA PRO A 56 -0.11 15.19 9.17
C PRO A 56 -0.87 16.52 9.34
N ALA A 57 -2.08 16.59 8.79
CA ALA A 57 -3.01 17.63 9.18
C ALA A 57 -3.53 17.31 10.58
N LEU A 58 -3.61 18.30 11.47
CA LEU A 58 -4.11 18.07 12.84
C LEU A 58 -5.57 17.59 12.85
N THR A 59 -6.35 18.01 11.86
CA THR A 59 -7.75 17.63 11.73
C THR A 59 -8.13 17.50 10.25
N ILE A 60 -8.97 16.51 9.93
CA ILE A 60 -9.49 16.29 8.58
C ILE A 60 -10.99 16.01 8.61
N ALA A 61 -11.67 16.36 7.52
CA ALA A 61 -12.97 15.82 7.15
C ALA A 61 -12.79 14.79 6.04
N HIS A 62 -13.67 13.79 5.98
CA HIS A 62 -13.63 12.77 4.94
C HIS A 62 -14.99 12.63 4.24
N PRO A 63 -15.07 12.53 2.89
CA PRO A 63 -16.34 12.51 2.15
C PRO A 63 -17.34 11.42 2.58
N PHE A 64 -16.86 10.28 3.05
CA PHE A 64 -17.70 9.19 3.56
C PHE A 64 -18.28 9.39 4.97
N TYR A 65 -17.83 10.42 5.67
CA TYR A 65 -18.18 10.72 7.05
C TYR A 65 -18.46 12.22 7.20
N THR A 66 -19.51 12.68 6.52
CA THR A 66 -19.88 14.12 6.46
C THR A 66 -20.20 14.76 7.80
N LYS A 67 -20.47 13.96 8.84
CA LYS A 67 -20.73 14.41 10.21
C LYS A 67 -19.54 14.21 11.16
N CYS A 68 -18.39 13.77 10.65
CA CYS A 68 -17.22 13.46 11.46
C CYS A 68 -16.12 14.50 11.22
N SER A 69 -15.49 14.91 12.30
CA SER A 69 -14.18 15.56 12.29
C SER A 69 -13.19 14.58 12.90
N PHE A 70 -12.12 14.27 12.17
CA PHE A 70 -11.09 13.34 12.64
C PHE A 70 -9.86 14.11 13.07
N GLN A 71 -9.42 13.87 14.30
CA GLN A 71 -8.21 14.42 14.89
C GLN A 71 -7.05 13.46 14.69
N PHE A 72 -5.88 13.99 14.33
CA PHE A 72 -4.67 13.19 14.27
C PHE A 72 -4.19 12.86 15.69
N LEU A 73 -3.86 11.60 15.92
CA LEU A 73 -3.27 11.11 17.17
C LEU A 73 -2.02 10.28 16.86
N ALA A 74 -0.98 10.43 17.68
CA ALA A 74 0.25 9.65 17.55
C ALA A 74 0.09 8.20 18.03
N GLN A 75 -0.93 7.93 18.86
CA GLN A 75 -1.26 6.60 19.33
C GLN A 75 -2.78 6.44 19.46
N PRO A 76 -3.30 5.21 19.29
CA PRO A 76 -4.72 4.92 19.50
C PRO A 76 -5.18 5.29 20.92
N PRO A 77 -6.39 5.87 21.08
CA PRO A 77 -6.91 6.18 22.41
C PRO A 77 -7.38 4.92 23.14
N GLY A 78 -7.09 4.86 24.45
CA GLY A 78 -7.50 3.75 25.31
C GLY A 78 -6.68 2.48 25.14
N SER A 79 -7.11 1.39 25.78
CA SER A 79 -6.42 0.08 25.78
C SER A 79 -7.05 -0.97 24.86
N VAL A 80 -8.18 -0.66 24.24
CA VAL A 80 -8.91 -1.60 23.38
C VAL A 80 -8.34 -1.54 21.96
N PRO A 81 -8.09 -2.69 21.30
CA PRO A 81 -7.69 -2.72 19.90
C PRO A 81 -8.60 -1.86 19.02
N ARG A 82 -7.98 -1.10 18.12
CA ARG A 82 -8.65 -0.23 17.14
C ARG A 82 -8.40 -0.75 15.73
N TYR A 83 -9.38 -0.58 14.87
CA TYR A 83 -9.35 -1.05 13.48
C TYR A 83 -9.73 0.07 12.55
N CYS A 84 -9.00 0.20 11.45
CA CYS A 84 -9.26 1.21 10.45
C CYS A 84 -10.59 0.93 9.73
N ASN A 85 -11.54 1.85 9.78
CA ASN A 85 -12.84 1.69 9.12
C ASN A 85 -12.77 1.68 7.57
N ALA A 86 -11.60 1.99 7.00
CA ALA A 86 -11.37 1.96 5.56
C ALA A 86 -10.78 0.65 5.06
N CYS A 87 -9.95 -0.04 5.84
CA CYS A 87 -9.23 -1.25 5.41
C CYS A 87 -9.33 -2.43 6.38
N GLU A 88 -10.04 -2.27 7.49
CA GLU A 88 -10.26 -3.26 8.56
C GLU A 88 -8.98 -3.83 9.20
N LYS A 89 -7.79 -3.31 8.86
CA LYS A 89 -6.54 -3.65 9.54
C LYS A 89 -6.45 -2.95 10.90
N GLY A 90 -5.76 -3.60 11.83
CA GLY A 90 -5.47 -3.06 13.15
C GLY A 90 -4.65 -1.77 13.06
N ILE A 91 -4.87 -0.86 14.00
CA ILE A 91 -4.12 0.39 14.12
C ILE A 91 -3.25 0.28 15.37
N THR A 92 -1.93 0.38 15.19
CA THR A 92 -0.92 0.27 16.25
C THR A 92 0.01 1.49 16.31
N GLY A 93 -0.34 2.57 15.62
CA GLY A 93 0.45 3.80 15.57
C GLY A 93 -0.44 4.98 15.18
N PHE A 94 0.11 5.90 14.37
CA PHE A 94 -0.56 7.12 13.95
C PHE A 94 -1.92 6.84 13.31
N LEU A 95 -2.91 7.64 13.70
CA LEU A 95 -4.29 7.53 13.22
C LEU A 95 -5.01 8.87 13.18
N TYR A 96 -6.12 8.86 12.46
CA TYR A 96 -7.16 9.86 12.52
C TYR A 96 -8.35 9.29 13.28
N HIS A 97 -8.68 9.88 14.43
CA HIS A 97 -9.75 9.44 15.32
C HIS A 97 -10.89 10.46 15.36
N CYS A 98 -12.13 10.00 15.24
CA CYS A 98 -13.31 10.84 15.44
C CYS A 98 -13.96 10.54 16.80
N SER A 99 -13.77 11.42 17.77
CA SER A 99 -14.24 11.22 19.15
C SER A 99 -15.76 11.10 19.29
N SER A 100 -16.54 11.70 18.37
CA SER A 100 -18.00 11.65 18.44
C SER A 100 -18.60 10.35 17.89
N CYS A 101 -17.92 9.68 16.96
CA CYS A 101 -18.42 8.46 16.32
C CYS A 101 -17.59 7.21 16.64
N GLY A 102 -16.40 7.38 17.22
CA GLY A 102 -15.44 6.29 17.45
C GLY A 102 -14.87 5.69 16.16
N PHE A 103 -14.94 6.41 15.04
CA PHE A 103 -14.32 5.96 13.78
C PHE A 103 -12.84 6.27 13.76
N ASP A 104 -12.07 5.33 13.24
CA ASP A 104 -10.62 5.40 13.12
C ASP A 104 -10.17 5.15 11.68
N LEU A 105 -9.18 5.91 11.23
CA LEU A 105 -8.56 5.76 9.91
C LEU A 105 -7.04 5.82 10.03
N HIS A 106 -6.33 4.93 9.34
CA HIS A 106 -4.91 5.15 9.06
C HIS A 106 -4.74 6.44 8.25
N PRO A 107 -3.65 7.22 8.44
CA PRO A 107 -3.38 8.40 7.64
C PRO A 107 -3.35 8.12 6.13
N CYS A 108 -2.77 6.99 5.70
CA CYS A 108 -2.76 6.58 4.30
C CYS A 108 -4.17 6.24 3.77
N CYS A 109 -5.02 5.62 4.59
CA CYS A 109 -6.41 5.32 4.21
C CYS A 109 -7.28 6.57 4.12
N ALA A 110 -7.08 7.54 5.01
CA ALA A 110 -7.84 8.79 5.01
C ALA A 110 -7.51 9.69 3.81
N LYS A 111 -6.38 9.43 3.13
CA LYS A 111 -5.93 10.17 1.95
C LYS A 111 -6.17 9.44 0.63
N LEU A 112 -6.84 8.28 0.67
CA LEU A 112 -7.22 7.56 -0.53
C LEU A 112 -8.02 8.46 -1.49
N PRO A 113 -7.60 8.59 -2.76
CA PRO A 113 -8.34 9.37 -3.73
C PRO A 113 -9.74 8.79 -3.95
N MET A 114 -10.75 9.67 -4.00
CA MET A 114 -12.14 9.28 -4.27
C MET A 114 -12.31 8.73 -5.69
N VAL A 115 -11.47 9.19 -6.62
CA VAL A 115 -11.44 8.75 -8.01
C VAL A 115 -9.99 8.54 -8.42
N LEU A 116 -9.71 7.40 -9.06
CA LEU A 116 -8.46 7.14 -9.76
C LEU A 116 -8.74 7.13 -11.27
N HIS A 117 -7.84 7.75 -12.03
CA HIS A 117 -7.95 7.88 -13.47
C HIS A 117 -6.67 7.39 -14.13
N ASP A 118 -6.78 6.36 -14.94
CA ASP A 118 -5.67 5.72 -15.65
C ASP A 118 -5.77 5.94 -17.18
N GLY A 119 -6.28 7.10 -17.60
CA GLY A 119 -6.52 7.41 -19.02
C GLY A 119 -7.78 6.75 -19.58
N GLU A 120 -7.88 5.41 -19.47
CA GLU A 120 -8.96 4.60 -20.05
C GLU A 120 -10.00 4.13 -19.02
N VAL A 121 -9.58 3.93 -17.78
CA VAL A 121 -10.43 3.38 -16.71
C VAL A 121 -10.56 4.37 -15.55
N LYS A 122 -11.81 4.61 -15.15
CA LYS A 122 -12.16 5.35 -13.93
C LYS A 122 -12.56 4.38 -12.83
N LEU A 123 -11.85 4.44 -11.72
CA LEU A 123 -12.14 3.71 -10.49
C LEU A 123 -12.62 4.68 -9.43
N TYR A 124 -13.74 4.35 -8.79
CA TYR A 124 -14.33 5.15 -7.73
C TYR A 124 -14.16 4.41 -6.41
N LEU A 125 -13.75 5.15 -5.39
CA LEU A 125 -13.74 4.65 -4.03
C LEU A 125 -15.18 4.64 -3.50
N TYR A 126 -15.55 3.57 -2.83
CA TYR A 126 -16.84 3.40 -2.18
C TYR A 126 -16.67 2.94 -0.74
N ARG A 127 -17.44 3.54 0.18
CA ARG A 127 -17.46 3.14 1.59
C ARG A 127 -18.01 1.72 1.78
N LYS A 128 -19.10 1.38 1.10
CA LYS A 128 -19.79 0.09 1.17
C LYS A 128 -20.28 -0.30 -0.22
N VAL A 129 -20.09 -1.56 -0.59
CA VAL A 129 -20.48 -2.10 -1.88
C VAL A 129 -21.11 -3.49 -1.67
N SER A 130 -22.23 -3.75 -2.34
CA SER A 130 -22.95 -5.04 -2.28
C SER A 130 -22.43 -6.09 -3.28
N ALA A 131 -21.49 -5.69 -4.14
CA ALA A 131 -20.78 -6.57 -5.06
C ALA A 131 -19.62 -7.30 -4.38
N SER A 132 -19.35 -8.52 -4.82
CA SER A 132 -18.22 -9.31 -4.34
C SER A 132 -16.88 -8.68 -4.75
N CYS A 133 -15.87 -8.81 -3.91
CA CYS A 133 -14.50 -8.46 -4.26
C CYS A 133 -13.91 -9.51 -5.21
N HIS A 134 -13.22 -9.05 -6.26
CA HIS A 134 -12.63 -9.92 -7.26
C HIS A 134 -11.45 -10.74 -6.72
N ARG A 135 -10.77 -10.25 -5.68
CA ARG A 135 -9.65 -10.96 -5.04
C ARG A 135 -10.12 -12.05 -4.08
N CYS A 136 -11.07 -11.76 -3.19
CA CYS A 136 -11.44 -12.69 -2.11
C CYS A 136 -12.83 -13.33 -2.27
N GLY A 137 -13.61 -12.95 -3.29
CA GLY A 137 -14.96 -13.47 -3.54
C GLY A 137 -16.05 -13.03 -2.55
N ARG A 138 -15.67 -12.44 -1.41
CA ARG A 138 -16.58 -12.01 -0.34
C ARG A 138 -17.14 -10.61 -0.60
N LYS A 139 -18.31 -10.32 0.00
CA LYS A 139 -18.95 -8.99 0.05
C LYS A 139 -18.73 -8.37 1.42
N GLY A 140 -18.59 -7.04 1.50
CA GLY A 140 -18.50 -6.31 2.77
C GLY A 140 -17.24 -6.67 3.56
N ARG A 141 -16.28 -5.75 3.65
CA ARG A 141 -15.00 -6.01 4.36
C ARG A 141 -14.04 -4.84 4.45
N SER A 142 -14.32 -3.76 3.75
CA SER A 142 -13.52 -2.53 3.75
C SER A 142 -14.16 -1.59 2.73
N TRP A 143 -13.60 -0.40 2.59
CA TRP A 143 -13.84 0.37 1.38
C TRP A 143 -13.39 -0.39 0.15
N SER A 144 -13.93 -0.04 -1.00
CA SER A 144 -13.62 -0.71 -2.25
C SER A 144 -13.39 0.29 -3.38
N TYR A 145 -12.39 0.03 -4.21
CA TYR A 145 -12.30 0.65 -5.52
C TYR A 145 -13.13 -0.17 -6.51
N ARG A 146 -14.00 0.52 -7.24
CA ARG A 146 -14.89 -0.11 -8.22
C ARG A 146 -14.88 0.67 -9.51
N THR A 147 -14.81 -0.04 -10.63
CA THR A 147 -14.80 0.60 -11.95
C THR A 147 -16.15 1.24 -12.29
N ALA A 148 -16.12 2.28 -13.14
CA ALA A 148 -17.32 2.92 -13.68
C ALA A 148 -18.31 1.90 -14.30
N CYS A 149 -17.79 0.90 -15.02
CA CYS A 149 -18.61 -0.15 -15.64
C CYS A 149 -19.17 -1.17 -14.63
N LYS A 150 -18.90 -1.00 -13.33
CA LYS A 150 -19.40 -1.81 -12.21
C LYS A 150 -18.98 -3.29 -12.23
N LYS A 151 -18.21 -3.73 -13.22
CA LYS A 151 -17.78 -5.11 -13.38
C LYS A 151 -16.60 -5.49 -12.51
N TYR A 152 -15.79 -4.53 -12.05
CA TYR A 152 -14.62 -4.82 -11.23
C TYR A 152 -14.71 -4.09 -9.88
N ASN A 153 -14.37 -4.80 -8.80
CA ASN A 153 -14.49 -4.35 -7.42
C ASN A 153 -13.38 -4.99 -6.56
N LEU A 154 -12.57 -4.17 -5.90
CA LEU A 154 -11.52 -4.61 -4.98
C LEU A 154 -11.65 -3.92 -3.64
N HIS A 155 -11.65 -4.72 -2.57
CA HIS A 155 -11.47 -4.24 -1.21
C HIS A 155 -10.09 -3.58 -1.04
N VAL A 156 -10.04 -2.40 -0.42
CA VAL A 156 -8.79 -1.77 0.05
C VAL A 156 -8.01 -2.73 0.94
N ALA A 157 -8.69 -3.50 1.81
CA ALA A 157 -8.04 -4.52 2.64
C ALA A 157 -7.29 -5.57 1.78
N CYS A 158 -7.95 -6.09 0.73
CA CYS A 158 -7.36 -7.09 -0.15
C CYS A 158 -6.18 -6.53 -0.94
N VAL A 159 -6.24 -5.27 -1.38
CA VAL A 159 -5.10 -4.60 -2.03
C VAL A 159 -3.92 -4.52 -1.07
N LYS A 160 -4.16 -4.14 0.19
CA LYS A 160 -3.13 -4.13 1.23
C LYS A 160 -2.59 -5.52 1.60
N GLU A 161 -3.36 -6.59 1.43
CA GLU A 161 -2.92 -7.98 1.66
C GLU A 161 -2.03 -8.47 0.51
N MET A 162 -2.41 -8.18 -0.74
CA MET A 162 -1.63 -8.53 -1.94
C MET A 162 -0.17 -8.08 -1.85
N LEU A 163 0.05 -6.94 -1.20
CA LEU A 163 1.36 -6.35 -1.03
C LEU A 163 2.23 -7.10 -0.02
N VAL A 164 1.67 -7.52 1.11
CA VAL A 164 2.41 -8.31 2.11
C VAL A 164 2.86 -9.65 1.51
N ASP A 165 2.03 -10.28 0.68
CA ASP A 165 2.38 -11.51 -0.02
C ASP A 165 3.56 -11.31 -0.99
N SER A 166 3.63 -10.15 -1.67
CA SER A 166 4.77 -9.77 -2.52
C SER A 166 6.03 -9.43 -1.71
N TRP A 167 5.88 -8.87 -0.51
CA TRP A 167 7.01 -8.54 0.37
C TRP A 167 7.79 -9.78 0.82
N HIS A 168 7.10 -10.85 1.20
CA HIS A 168 7.75 -12.10 1.63
C HIS A 168 8.64 -12.70 0.55
N GLN A 169 8.27 -12.54 -0.73
CA GLN A 169 9.06 -13.06 -1.85
C GLN A 169 10.32 -12.23 -2.11
N ILE A 170 10.22 -10.90 -1.99
CA ILE A 170 11.36 -9.98 -2.22
C ILE A 170 12.38 -10.04 -1.07
N TYR A 171 11.92 -10.14 0.18
CA TYR A 171 12.82 -10.19 1.35
C TYR A 171 13.39 -11.59 1.64
N SER A 172 12.65 -12.68 1.39
CA SER A 172 13.18 -14.04 1.65
C SER A 172 14.27 -14.44 0.65
N GLY A 173 14.26 -13.88 -0.57
CA GLY A 173 15.35 -14.04 -1.54
C GLY A 173 16.66 -13.37 -1.11
N ARG A 174 16.63 -12.41 -0.17
CA ARG A 174 17.83 -11.73 0.35
C ARG A 174 18.54 -12.47 1.48
N ARG A 175 17.94 -13.48 2.13
CA ARG A 175 18.57 -14.23 3.23
C ARG A 175 19.27 -15.53 2.81
N SER A 176 19.07 -16.02 1.58
CA SER A 176 19.58 -17.35 1.18
C SER A 176 20.91 -17.37 0.43
N SER A 177 21.59 -16.24 0.20
CA SER A 177 22.98 -16.23 -0.30
C SER A 177 23.92 -15.71 0.79
N GLY A 178 24.23 -16.58 1.74
CA GLY A 178 25.23 -16.34 2.77
C GLY A 178 25.96 -17.64 3.10
N ASN A 179 26.66 -18.22 2.13
CA ASN A 179 27.68 -19.22 2.42
C ASN A 179 29.03 -18.49 2.56
N SER A 180 29.55 -18.42 3.78
CA SER A 180 30.92 -17.97 4.05
C SER A 180 31.89 -19.12 3.83
N TYR A 181 32.80 -18.96 2.86
CA TYR A 181 33.99 -19.79 2.73
C TYR A 181 35.22 -18.92 3.05
N TYR A 182 36.11 -19.41 3.90
CA TYR A 182 37.34 -18.73 4.31
C TYR A 182 38.50 -19.12 3.39
N ASP A 183 39.36 -18.15 3.04
CA ASP A 183 40.68 -18.41 2.47
C ASP A 183 41.76 -17.51 3.10
N GLU A 184 42.99 -18.02 3.10
CA GLU A 184 44.16 -17.73 3.94
C GLU A 184 44.99 -16.54 3.45
N SER A 185 44.38 -15.37 3.32
CA SER A 185 45.13 -14.11 3.24
C SER A 185 44.24 -12.95 3.69
N GLY A 186 44.46 -12.45 4.91
CA GLY A 186 43.57 -11.50 5.58
C GLY A 186 43.46 -10.13 4.90
N SER A 187 42.58 -9.99 3.91
CA SER A 187 42.19 -8.71 3.31
C SER A 187 40.69 -8.69 2.99
N ARG A 188 39.92 -7.74 3.57
CA ARG A 188 38.50 -7.53 3.25
C ARG A 188 38.38 -6.81 1.90
N LYS A 189 37.70 -7.43 0.94
CA LYS A 189 37.20 -6.76 -0.25
C LYS A 189 35.68 -6.97 -0.33
N LEU A 190 34.93 -5.90 -0.09
CA LEU A 190 33.48 -5.87 -0.32
C LEU A 190 33.26 -5.58 -1.81
N GLU A 191 33.01 -6.61 -2.60
CA GLU A 191 32.59 -6.43 -3.99
C GLU A 191 31.07 -6.29 -4.05
N THR A 192 30.62 -5.06 -4.28
CA THR A 192 29.23 -4.75 -4.66
C THR A 192 29.03 -5.19 -6.10
N THR A 193 28.69 -6.47 -6.31
CA THR A 193 28.20 -6.91 -7.61
C THR A 193 26.73 -6.52 -7.75
N ALA A 194 26.48 -5.49 -8.55
CA ALA A 194 25.18 -5.21 -9.14
C ALA A 194 24.79 -6.40 -10.04
N ALA A 195 24.05 -7.36 -9.49
CA ALA A 195 23.43 -8.44 -10.24
C ALA A 195 21.91 -8.24 -10.22
N GLY A 196 21.36 -7.87 -11.38
CA GLY A 196 19.93 -7.97 -11.64
C GLY A 196 19.50 -9.43 -11.46
N GLY A 197 18.72 -9.68 -10.41
CA GLY A 197 18.17 -11.00 -10.13
C GLY A 197 16.78 -11.12 -10.75
N GLU A 198 16.64 -11.98 -11.75
CA GLU A 198 15.36 -12.43 -12.27
C GLU A 198 14.49 -13.00 -11.14
N ILE A 199 13.22 -12.60 -11.09
CA ILE A 199 12.25 -13.07 -10.10
C ILE A 199 11.80 -14.48 -10.50
N PRO A 200 11.89 -15.50 -9.60
CA PRO A 200 11.40 -16.85 -9.89
C PRO A 200 9.90 -16.83 -10.20
N SER A 201 9.53 -17.32 -11.39
CA SER A 201 8.15 -17.41 -11.87
C SER A 201 7.31 -18.31 -10.96
N LEU A 202 6.44 -17.70 -10.15
CA LEU A 202 5.47 -18.45 -9.35
C LEU A 202 4.24 -18.72 -10.22
N LYS A 203 4.15 -19.91 -10.83
CA LYS A 203 3.18 -20.24 -11.89
C LYS A 203 1.87 -20.88 -11.40
N GLY A 204 1.25 -20.41 -10.31
CA GLY A 204 0.24 -21.23 -9.63
C GLY A 204 -0.91 -20.58 -8.87
N THR A 205 -1.52 -19.46 -9.27
CA THR A 205 -2.68 -18.95 -8.48
C THR A 205 -3.85 -18.30 -9.25
N LEU A 206 -3.83 -18.19 -10.58
CA LEU A 206 -4.97 -17.77 -11.43
C LEU A 206 -5.57 -18.93 -12.23
N GLN A 207 -4.99 -20.13 -12.22
CA GLN A 207 -5.50 -21.25 -13.02
C GLN A 207 -6.82 -21.88 -12.52
N THR A 208 -7.30 -21.58 -11.31
CA THR A 208 -8.44 -22.33 -10.73
C THR A 208 -9.84 -21.77 -10.99
N TYR A 209 -10.05 -20.63 -11.67
CA TYR A 209 -11.41 -20.05 -11.75
C TYR A 209 -12.02 -19.86 -13.16
N HIS A 210 -11.33 -20.24 -14.23
CA HIS A 210 -11.96 -20.29 -15.55
C HIS A 210 -12.64 -21.64 -15.82
N ARG A 211 -13.85 -21.84 -15.28
CA ARG A 211 -14.80 -22.82 -15.85
C ARG A 211 -16.15 -22.20 -16.21
N LYS A 212 -16.29 -21.99 -17.53
CA LYS A 212 -17.50 -21.94 -18.37
C LYS A 212 -18.59 -20.91 -18.03
N SER A 213 -18.67 -19.89 -18.89
CA SER A 213 -19.94 -19.53 -19.52
C SER A 213 -19.71 -19.34 -21.02
N LYS A 214 -20.40 -20.15 -21.83
CA LYS A 214 -20.36 -20.12 -23.30
C LYS A 214 -21.05 -18.86 -23.84
N GLY A 215 -20.43 -18.25 -24.85
CA GLY A 215 -21.10 -17.61 -25.98
C GLY A 215 -21.91 -16.35 -25.70
N LYS A 216 -21.28 -15.18 -25.88
CA LYS A 216 -21.85 -13.96 -26.48
C LYS A 216 -20.69 -13.01 -26.77
N LYS A 217 -20.69 -12.36 -27.95
CA LYS A 217 -19.69 -11.35 -28.37
C LYS A 217 -19.40 -10.41 -27.18
N VAL A 218 -18.22 -10.54 -26.58
CA VAL A 218 -17.82 -9.72 -25.43
C VAL A 218 -17.51 -8.33 -25.98
N ALA A 219 -18.37 -7.35 -25.68
CA ALA A 219 -18.03 -5.95 -25.87
C ALA A 219 -16.73 -5.67 -25.12
N ARG A 220 -15.75 -5.09 -25.83
CA ARG A 220 -14.34 -4.83 -25.47
C ARG A 220 -14.16 -3.84 -24.30
N CYS A 221 -14.97 -3.93 -23.26
CA CYS A 221 -15.18 -2.82 -22.31
C CYS A 221 -14.77 -3.11 -20.86
N CYS A 222 -14.45 -4.33 -20.43
CA CYS A 222 -14.04 -4.50 -19.03
C CYS A 222 -13.23 -5.78 -18.77
N GLU A 223 -12.06 -5.93 -19.39
CA GLU A 223 -10.95 -6.53 -18.63
C GLU A 223 -10.35 -5.38 -17.81
N MET A 224 -10.12 -5.57 -16.51
CA MET A 224 -9.42 -4.53 -15.76
C MET A 224 -7.98 -4.51 -16.28
N ALA A 225 -7.58 -3.39 -16.86
CA ALA A 225 -6.22 -3.22 -17.34
C ALA A 225 -5.21 -3.39 -16.19
N VAL A 226 -4.04 -3.94 -16.51
CA VAL A 226 -2.87 -4.03 -15.61
C VAL A 226 -2.60 -2.68 -14.95
N LEU A 227 -2.68 -1.62 -15.75
CA LEU A 227 -2.48 -0.24 -15.32
C LEU A 227 -3.52 0.16 -14.25
N ALA A 228 -4.80 -0.14 -14.44
CA ALA A 228 -5.84 0.19 -13.47
C ALA A 228 -5.61 -0.52 -12.11
N LEU A 229 -5.08 -1.74 -12.10
CA LEU A 229 -4.66 -2.42 -10.88
C LEU A 229 -3.45 -1.74 -10.22
N GLN A 230 -2.44 -1.36 -11.02
CA GLN A 230 -1.28 -0.59 -10.54
C GLN A 230 -1.74 0.67 -9.83
N PHE A 231 -2.61 1.47 -10.45
CA PHE A 231 -3.11 2.70 -9.83
C PHE A 231 -3.81 2.47 -8.49
N VAL A 232 -4.61 1.40 -8.36
CA VAL A 232 -5.25 1.06 -7.08
C VAL A 232 -4.20 0.69 -6.03
N ILE A 233 -3.19 -0.10 -6.40
CA ILE A 233 -2.10 -0.51 -5.51
C ILE A 233 -1.30 0.72 -5.04
N SER A 234 -0.85 1.53 -6.00
CA SER A 234 -0.12 2.78 -5.79
C SER A 234 -0.86 3.74 -4.87
N ALA A 235 -2.16 3.95 -5.12
CA ALA A 235 -3.01 4.79 -4.28
C ALA A 235 -3.11 4.26 -2.83
N VAL A 236 -3.27 2.95 -2.67
CA VAL A 236 -3.38 2.31 -1.34
C VAL A 236 -2.08 2.35 -0.56
N LEU A 237 -0.93 2.41 -1.26
CA LEU A 237 0.40 2.57 -0.66
C LEU A 237 0.78 4.02 -0.37
N GLY A 238 -0.06 4.98 -0.75
CA GLY A 238 0.11 6.39 -0.39
C GLY A 238 0.73 7.26 -1.48
N ASP A 239 0.99 6.73 -2.69
CA ASP A 239 1.42 7.55 -3.83
C ASP A 239 0.82 7.03 -5.15
N PRO A 240 -0.29 7.61 -5.63
CA PRO A 240 -0.96 7.19 -6.86
C PRO A 240 -0.21 7.58 -8.15
N THR A 241 0.92 8.30 -8.07
CA THR A 241 1.70 8.68 -9.26
C THR A 241 2.67 7.60 -9.74
N THR A 242 2.77 6.49 -8.99
CA THR A 242 3.77 5.44 -9.24
C THR A 242 3.30 4.40 -10.26
N LEU A 243 4.12 4.16 -11.29
CA LEU A 243 3.99 3.03 -12.21
C LEU A 243 4.79 1.85 -11.63
N ILE A 244 4.15 1.04 -10.80
CA ILE A 244 4.82 -0.12 -10.20
C ILE A 244 4.91 -1.26 -11.22
N ALA A 245 5.85 -1.15 -12.17
CA ALA A 245 6.02 -2.14 -13.24
C ALA A 245 6.44 -3.52 -12.69
N GLY A 246 7.30 -3.56 -11.67
CA GLY A 246 7.86 -4.81 -11.13
C GLY A 246 6.94 -5.61 -10.19
N VAL A 247 6.24 -4.95 -9.26
CA VAL A 247 5.38 -5.63 -8.26
C VAL A 247 4.11 -6.17 -8.93
N VAL A 248 3.56 -5.46 -9.91
CA VAL A 248 2.33 -5.90 -10.57
C VAL A 248 2.56 -7.02 -11.56
N ALA A 249 3.70 -7.05 -12.27
CA ALA A 249 4.05 -8.20 -13.10
C ALA A 249 4.11 -9.51 -12.29
N SER A 250 4.66 -9.48 -11.06
CA SER A 250 4.69 -10.64 -10.15
C SER A 250 3.32 -11.02 -9.57
N LEU A 251 2.47 -10.03 -9.27
CA LEU A 251 1.08 -10.27 -8.84
C LEU A 251 0.19 -10.84 -9.96
N MET A 252 0.56 -10.61 -11.22
CA MET A 252 -0.23 -10.96 -12.41
C MET A 252 0.30 -12.14 -13.23
N SER A 253 1.56 -12.57 -13.05
CA SER A 253 2.14 -13.71 -13.80
C SER A 253 1.65 -15.10 -13.33
N LYS A 254 0.37 -15.21 -12.97
CA LYS A 254 -0.16 -16.40 -12.30
C LYS A 254 -1.31 -17.08 -12.98
#